data_AF-J5SST8-F1
#
_entry.id   AF-J5SST8-F1
#
_cell.length_a   1.000
_cell.length_b   1.000
_cell.length_c   1.000
_cell.angle_alpha   90.00
_cell.angle_beta   90.00
_cell.angle_gamma   90.00
#
_symmetry.space_group_name_H-M   'P 1'
#
loop_
_entity.id
_entity.type
_entity.pdbx_description
1 polymer ?
#
loop_
_entity_poly.entity_id
_entity_poly.type
_entity_poly.pdbx_seq_one_letter_code
_entity_poly.pdbx_strand_id
1 'polypeptide(L)'
;MSATEAGNSADAGSSSQSTPNEVPAGFERWRQSLARFTGMGLSDEERAERAKYDEQVKLATDWDRCEKWKSELMTRSPMIIFMLKQLRLAGCEFPASAMQCHPCDETRVGGFSPEHGILMCQNRFMNKKHMEDTLAHEMIHAFDHCRFKVDWSNLRHHACSESTDV
;
A
#
# COMPACT_ATOMS: atom_id res chain seq x y z
N MET A 1 -68.01 65.66 -15.84
CA MET A 1 -66.96 65.10 -14.97
C MET A 1 -67.09 63.60 -15.04
N SER A 2 -66.05 62.93 -15.55
CA SER A 2 -65.71 61.51 -15.36
C SER A 2 -66.70 60.44 -15.86
N ALA A 3 -66.34 59.24 -16.32
CA ALA A 3 -65.14 58.58 -16.83
C ALA A 3 -65.60 57.12 -17.13
N THR A 4 -65.16 56.55 -18.28
CA THR A 4 -64.65 55.17 -18.55
C THR A 4 -64.80 54.07 -17.48
N GLU A 5 -64.80 52.75 -17.71
CA GLU A 5 -64.85 51.76 -18.82
C GLU A 5 -64.93 50.38 -18.10
N ALA A 6 -65.23 49.31 -18.85
CA ALA A 6 -65.42 47.94 -18.36
C ALA A 6 -64.12 47.23 -17.88
N GLY A 7 -64.26 46.18 -17.05
CA GLY A 7 -63.17 45.23 -16.80
C GLY A 7 -63.42 44.22 -15.67
N ASN A 8 -63.76 42.99 -16.04
CA ASN A 8 -63.91 41.80 -15.20
C ASN A 8 -62.54 41.23 -14.81
N SER A 9 -62.32 40.79 -13.56
CA SER A 9 -61.38 39.69 -13.24
C SER A 9 -61.58 39.21 -11.80
N ALA A 10 -61.94 37.93 -11.67
CA ALA A 10 -61.92 37.18 -10.43
C ALA A 10 -60.47 36.98 -9.98
N ASP A 11 -60.14 37.47 -8.78
CA ASP A 11 -58.85 37.22 -8.14
C ASP A 11 -58.89 35.81 -7.53
N ALA A 12 -58.44 34.83 -8.30
CA ALA A 12 -58.15 33.50 -7.82
C ALA A 12 -56.89 33.59 -6.97
N GLY A 13 -57.05 33.52 -5.65
CA GLY A 13 -55.96 33.43 -4.69
C GLY A 13 -54.98 32.34 -5.10
N SER A 14 -53.82 32.77 -5.59
CA SER A 14 -52.69 31.90 -5.90
C SER A 14 -52.13 31.38 -4.59
N SER A 15 -52.53 30.16 -4.24
CA SER A 15 -51.90 29.35 -3.20
C SER A 15 -50.43 29.14 -3.58
N SER A 16 -49.54 29.87 -2.93
CA SER A 16 -48.10 29.63 -2.95
C SER A 16 -47.81 28.28 -2.30
N GLN A 17 -47.89 27.22 -3.09
CA GLN A 17 -47.34 25.93 -2.72
C GLN A 17 -45.82 26.07 -2.64
N SER A 18 -45.31 26.06 -1.42
CA SER A 18 -43.89 25.92 -1.13
C SER A 18 -43.38 24.62 -1.72
N THR A 19 -42.65 24.69 -2.84
CA THR A 19 -41.88 23.56 -3.37
C THR A 19 -40.83 23.16 -2.33
N PRO A 20 -40.66 21.85 -2.03
CA PRO A 20 -39.65 21.41 -1.07
C PRO A 20 -38.27 21.83 -1.58
N ASN A 21 -37.46 22.42 -0.69
CA ASN A 21 -36.11 22.91 -0.96
C ASN A 21 -35.28 21.92 -1.80
N GLU A 22 -35.22 22.15 -3.11
CA GLU A 22 -34.35 21.40 -4.00
C GLU A 22 -32.94 22.00 -3.85
N VAL A 23 -32.04 21.23 -3.25
CA VAL A 23 -30.66 21.65 -3.03
C VAL A 23 -29.98 21.83 -4.40
N PRO A 24 -29.31 22.96 -4.69
CA PRO A 24 -28.67 23.15 -5.98
C PRO A 24 -27.65 22.04 -6.28
N ALA A 25 -27.69 21.46 -7.48
CA ALA A 25 -26.80 20.37 -7.89
C ALA A 25 -25.29 20.69 -7.70
N GLY A 26 -24.91 21.98 -7.81
CA GLY A 26 -23.55 22.43 -7.53
C GLY A 26 -23.15 22.33 -6.06
N PHE A 27 -24.08 22.64 -5.15
CA PHE A 27 -23.85 22.50 -3.71
C PHE A 27 -23.73 21.04 -3.31
N GLU A 28 -24.56 20.16 -3.89
CA GLU A 28 -24.52 18.72 -3.61
C GLU A 28 -23.20 18.09 -4.08
N ARG A 29 -22.69 18.46 -5.27
CA ARG A 29 -21.36 18.07 -5.74
C ARG A 29 -20.24 18.57 -4.83
N TRP A 30 -20.31 19.82 -4.36
CA TRP A 30 -19.34 20.36 -3.41
C TRP A 30 -19.40 19.61 -2.08
N ARG A 31 -20.59 19.35 -1.54
CA ARG A 31 -20.82 18.62 -0.28
C ARG A 31 -20.28 17.19 -0.36
N GLN A 32 -20.54 16.48 -1.44
CA GLN A 32 -20.00 15.14 -1.68
C GLN A 32 -18.48 15.15 -1.81
N SER A 33 -17.91 16.14 -2.50
CA SER A 33 -16.45 16.31 -2.58
C SER A 33 -15.84 16.56 -1.18
N LEU A 34 -16.45 17.44 -0.39
CA LEU A 34 -16.03 17.72 0.99
C LEU A 34 -16.16 16.48 1.88
N ALA A 35 -17.24 15.70 1.73
CA ALA A 35 -17.44 14.44 2.45
C ALA A 35 -16.38 13.39 2.08
N ARG A 36 -16.02 13.27 0.80
CA ARG A 36 -14.94 12.40 0.33
C ARG A 36 -13.57 12.86 0.81
N PHE A 37 -13.34 14.17 0.88
CA PHE A 37 -12.09 14.75 1.38
C PHE A 37 -11.93 14.57 2.90
N THR A 38 -12.96 14.95 3.66
CA THR A 38 -12.92 14.95 5.14
C THR A 38 -13.28 13.60 5.77
N GLY A 39 -14.03 12.76 5.06
CA GLY A 39 -14.53 11.46 5.55
C GLY A 39 -15.81 11.58 6.38
N MET A 40 -16.27 12.80 6.63
CA MET A 40 -17.49 13.05 7.40
C MET A 40 -18.73 12.96 6.51
N GLY A 41 -19.76 12.25 6.98
CA GLY A 41 -21.05 12.15 6.30
C GLY A 41 -21.11 11.18 5.11
N LEU A 42 -20.08 10.33 4.94
CA LEU A 42 -20.08 9.23 3.95
C LEU A 42 -21.00 8.07 4.39
N SER A 43 -21.45 7.25 3.45
CA SER A 43 -22.04 5.94 3.76
C SER A 43 -20.97 4.93 4.22
N ASP A 44 -21.38 3.78 4.74
CA ASP A 44 -20.44 2.68 5.06
C ASP A 44 -19.71 2.17 3.81
N GLU A 45 -20.41 2.11 2.68
CA GLU A 45 -19.84 1.71 1.39
C GLU A 45 -18.79 2.71 0.90
N GLU A 46 -19.10 4.01 0.92
CA GLU A 46 -18.18 5.06 0.50
C GLU A 46 -16.95 5.15 1.43
N ARG A 47 -17.13 4.90 2.73
CA ARG A 47 -16.00 4.77 3.67
C ARG A 47 -15.10 3.60 3.30
N ALA A 48 -15.68 2.44 2.98
CA ALA A 48 -14.91 1.26 2.59
C ALA A 48 -14.17 1.46 1.25
N GLU A 49 -14.80 2.11 0.27
CA GLU A 49 -14.15 2.47 -0.99
C GLU A 49 -12.97 3.41 -0.78
N ARG A 50 -13.16 4.46 0.05
CA ARG A 50 -12.08 5.36 0.42
C ARG A 50 -10.93 4.63 1.12
N ALA A 51 -11.23 3.76 2.07
CA ALA A 51 -10.21 3.00 2.79
C ALA A 51 -9.37 2.12 1.83
N LYS A 52 -10.02 1.47 0.85
CA LYS A 52 -9.33 0.69 -0.20
C LYS A 52 -8.43 1.57 -1.06
N TYR A 53 -8.91 2.75 -1.45
CA TYR A 53 -8.11 3.70 -2.21
C TYR A 53 -6.89 4.18 -1.42
N ASP A 54 -7.10 4.59 -0.17
CA ASP A 54 -6.02 5.06 0.72
C ASP A 54 -4.98 3.94 0.97
N GLU A 55 -5.43 2.70 1.13
CA GLU A 55 -4.56 1.52 1.23
C GLU A 55 -3.73 1.30 -0.05
N GLN A 56 -4.35 1.37 -1.23
CA GLN A 56 -3.63 1.23 -2.51
C GLN A 56 -2.56 2.32 -2.69
N VAL A 57 -2.89 3.57 -2.37
CA VAL A 57 -1.94 4.70 -2.43
C VAL A 57 -0.78 4.49 -1.46
N LYS A 58 -1.07 4.02 -0.24
CA LYS A 58 -0.05 3.68 0.75
C LYS A 58 0.86 2.56 0.25
N LEU A 59 0.30 1.48 -0.30
CA LEU A 59 1.07 0.36 -0.83
C LEU A 59 1.98 0.79 -1.98
N ALA A 60 1.52 1.65 -2.89
CA ALA A 60 2.36 2.20 -3.95
C ALA A 60 3.54 3.01 -3.38
N THR A 61 3.27 3.85 -2.38
CA THR A 61 4.31 4.64 -1.68
C THR A 61 5.32 3.73 -0.96
N ASP A 62 4.84 2.66 -0.33
CA ASP A 62 5.68 1.68 0.36
C ASP A 62 6.57 0.92 -0.63
N TRP A 63 6.04 0.58 -1.83
CA TRP A 63 6.81 -0.05 -2.90
C TRP A 63 7.96 0.84 -3.38
N ASP A 64 7.67 2.12 -3.70
CA ASP A 64 8.69 3.09 -4.14
C ASP A 64 9.80 3.24 -3.10
N ARG A 65 9.43 3.31 -1.82
CA ARG A 65 10.38 3.39 -0.71
C ARG A 65 11.24 2.13 -0.60
N CYS A 66 10.62 0.96 -0.71
CA CYS A 66 11.30 -0.33 -0.64
C CYS A 66 12.32 -0.47 -1.79
N GLU A 67 11.93 -0.20 -3.03
CA GLU A 67 12.84 -0.30 -4.18
C GLU A 67 14.00 0.69 -4.09
N LYS A 68 13.74 1.93 -3.63
CA LYS A 68 14.80 2.91 -3.39
C LYS A 68 15.80 2.41 -2.34
N TRP A 69 15.32 1.95 -1.18
CA TRP A 69 16.18 1.45 -0.12
C TRP A 69 16.95 0.20 -0.56
N LYS A 70 16.30 -0.74 -1.26
CA LYS A 70 16.95 -1.91 -1.87
C LYS A 70 18.15 -1.50 -2.71
N SER A 71 17.95 -0.59 -3.66
CA SER A 71 19.02 -0.11 -4.53
C SER A 71 20.16 0.55 -3.76
N GLU A 72 19.84 1.35 -2.73
CA GLU A 72 20.87 2.00 -1.91
C GLU A 72 21.62 0.99 -1.03
N LEU A 73 20.95 -0.04 -0.50
CA LEU A 73 21.58 -1.08 0.33
C LEU A 73 22.53 -1.92 -0.51
N MET A 74 22.11 -2.35 -1.69
CA MET A 74 22.96 -3.11 -2.62
C MET A 74 24.23 -2.37 -3.05
N THR A 75 24.22 -1.03 -3.02
CA THR A 75 25.34 -0.21 -3.48
C THR A 75 26.16 0.42 -2.36
N ARG A 76 25.62 0.56 -1.14
CA ARG A 76 26.26 1.30 -0.05
C ARG A 76 26.38 0.55 1.26
N SER A 77 25.58 -0.49 1.50
CA SER A 77 25.69 -1.28 2.74
C SER A 77 26.88 -2.24 2.65
N PRO A 78 27.89 -2.13 3.55
CA PRO A 78 28.99 -3.08 3.58
C PRO A 78 28.53 -4.52 3.80
N MET A 79 27.46 -4.73 4.60
CA MET A 79 26.92 -6.05 4.88
C MET A 79 26.29 -6.67 3.63
N ILE A 80 25.40 -5.92 2.95
CA ILE A 80 24.72 -6.43 1.75
C ILE A 80 25.72 -6.65 0.61
N ILE A 81 26.67 -5.74 0.42
CA ILE A 81 27.75 -5.91 -0.59
C ILE A 81 28.59 -7.15 -0.28
N PHE A 82 28.94 -7.37 1.00
CA PHE A 82 29.67 -8.55 1.42
C PHE A 82 28.90 -9.83 1.08
N MET A 83 27.60 -9.89 1.41
CA MET A 83 26.77 -11.06 1.14
C MET A 83 26.63 -11.32 -0.37
N LEU A 84 26.40 -10.29 -1.20
CA LEU A 84 26.34 -10.42 -2.66
C LEU A 84 27.64 -11.02 -3.21
N LYS A 85 28.79 -10.59 -2.68
CA LYS A 85 30.10 -11.13 -3.05
C LYS A 85 30.25 -12.60 -2.66
N GLN A 86 29.86 -12.98 -1.44
CA GLN A 86 29.96 -14.36 -0.98
C GLN A 86 29.05 -15.31 -1.77
N LEU A 87 27.82 -14.89 -2.05
CA LEU A 87 26.88 -15.60 -2.91
C LEU A 87 27.45 -15.86 -4.30
N ARG A 88 28.05 -14.83 -4.91
CA ARG A 88 28.76 -14.97 -6.20
C ARG A 88 29.93 -15.96 -6.12
N LEU A 89 30.72 -15.92 -5.06
CA LEU A 89 31.84 -16.87 -4.86
C LEU A 89 31.37 -18.30 -4.61
N ALA A 90 30.20 -18.48 -3.99
CA ALA A 90 29.57 -19.78 -3.79
C ALA A 90 28.93 -20.34 -5.07
N GLY A 91 28.84 -19.56 -6.15
CA GLY A 91 28.26 -19.97 -7.42
C GLY A 91 26.76 -19.68 -7.57
N CYS A 92 26.17 -18.90 -6.66
CA CYS A 92 24.76 -18.51 -6.72
C CYS A 92 24.66 -16.99 -6.77
N GLU A 93 24.81 -16.40 -7.96
CA GLU A 93 24.68 -14.97 -8.13
C GLU A 93 23.25 -14.51 -7.85
N PHE A 94 23.12 -13.44 -7.07
CA PHE A 94 21.82 -12.90 -6.63
C PHE A 94 21.61 -11.52 -7.27
N PRO A 95 20.99 -11.44 -8.45
CA PRO A 95 20.72 -10.16 -9.10
C PRO A 95 19.64 -9.38 -8.35
N ALA A 96 19.55 -8.06 -8.61
CA ALA A 96 18.51 -7.20 -8.05
C ALA A 96 17.07 -7.71 -8.33
N SER A 97 16.87 -8.44 -9.43
CA SER A 97 15.59 -9.04 -9.81
C SER A 97 15.19 -10.25 -8.93
N ALA A 98 16.15 -10.87 -8.25
CA ALA A 98 15.90 -11.94 -7.29
C ALA A 98 15.50 -11.39 -5.90
N MET A 99 15.41 -10.06 -5.74
CA MET A 99 15.00 -9.37 -4.51
C MET A 99 13.80 -8.48 -4.83
N GLN A 100 12.61 -8.88 -4.39
CA GLN A 100 11.34 -8.26 -4.80
C GLN A 100 10.61 -7.61 -3.63
N CYS A 101 10.17 -6.37 -3.82
CA CYS A 101 9.27 -5.68 -2.90
C CYS A 101 7.82 -6.04 -3.23
N HIS A 102 7.08 -6.59 -2.26
CA HIS A 102 5.66 -6.90 -2.39
C HIS A 102 4.90 -6.65 -1.07
N PRO A 103 3.58 -6.44 -1.11
CA PRO A 103 2.76 -6.37 0.10
C PRO A 103 2.67 -7.75 0.77
N CYS A 104 2.74 -7.77 2.10
CA CYS A 104 2.56 -8.98 2.91
C CYS A 104 1.51 -8.77 4.01
N ASP A 105 1.04 -9.89 4.56
CA ASP A 105 0.27 -9.90 5.80
C ASP A 105 1.12 -9.50 7.03
N GLU A 106 0.50 -9.55 8.21
CA GLU A 106 1.16 -9.07 9.42
C GLU A 106 2.20 -10.02 10.03
N THR A 107 2.28 -11.24 9.53
CA THR A 107 3.01 -12.34 10.16
C THR A 107 4.50 -12.38 9.81
N ARG A 108 4.92 -11.65 8.78
CA ARG A 108 6.29 -11.71 8.24
C ARG A 108 6.80 -10.36 7.77
N VAL A 109 8.11 -10.21 7.72
CA VAL A 109 8.81 -8.99 7.26
C VAL A 109 9.61 -9.23 5.97
N GLY A 110 9.96 -10.50 5.72
CA GLY A 110 10.62 -10.95 4.50
C GLY A 110 10.47 -12.47 4.35
N GLY A 111 11.22 -13.03 3.39
CA GLY A 111 11.41 -14.46 3.29
C GLY A 111 12.26 -14.86 2.09
N PHE A 112 12.98 -15.97 2.20
CA PHE A 112 13.73 -16.59 1.13
C PHE A 112 13.03 -17.85 0.58
N SER A 113 13.07 -18.00 -0.74
CA SER A 113 12.68 -19.22 -1.44
C SER A 113 13.74 -19.57 -2.50
N PRO A 114 14.19 -20.83 -2.61
CA PRO A 114 15.11 -21.26 -3.67
C PRO A 114 14.60 -20.97 -5.09
N GLU A 115 13.29 -21.02 -5.30
CA GLU A 115 12.68 -20.86 -6.62
C GLU A 115 12.41 -19.38 -6.96
N HIS A 116 12.06 -18.56 -5.97
CA HIS A 116 11.57 -17.19 -6.18
C HIS A 116 12.55 -16.10 -5.73
N GLY A 117 13.57 -16.45 -4.96
CA GLY A 117 14.53 -15.52 -4.37
C GLY A 117 14.05 -14.93 -3.06
N ILE A 118 14.33 -13.65 -2.83
CA ILE A 118 14.05 -12.93 -1.59
C ILE A 118 12.81 -12.03 -1.77
N LEU A 119 11.84 -12.21 -0.88
CA LEU A 119 10.68 -11.35 -0.70
C LEU A 119 10.97 -10.32 0.39
N MET A 120 10.75 -9.04 0.10
CA MET A 120 10.80 -7.94 1.05
C MET A 120 9.41 -7.35 1.22
N CYS A 121 8.85 -7.43 2.42
CA CYS A 121 7.49 -6.98 2.69
C CYS A 121 7.44 -5.46 2.81
N GLN A 122 7.14 -4.78 1.70
CA GLN A 122 7.26 -3.32 1.55
C GLN A 122 6.51 -2.52 2.64
N ASN A 123 5.39 -3.05 3.10
CA ASN A 123 4.49 -2.47 4.09
C ASN A 123 4.86 -2.80 5.55
N ARG A 124 5.96 -3.53 5.79
CA ARG A 124 6.37 -4.02 7.12
C ARG A 124 7.68 -3.42 7.63
N PHE A 125 8.40 -2.63 6.82
CA PHE A 125 9.64 -1.99 7.24
C PHE A 125 9.41 -0.67 8.00
N MET A 126 9.87 -0.62 9.26
CA MET A 126 9.86 0.59 10.09
C MET A 126 10.85 1.65 9.61
N ASN A 127 12.04 1.22 9.17
CA ASN A 127 13.10 2.10 8.68
C ASN A 127 14.08 1.31 7.79
N LYS A 128 15.03 2.02 7.17
CA LYS A 128 16.01 1.42 6.26
C LYS A 128 16.93 0.39 6.95
N LYS A 129 17.28 0.60 8.21
CA LYS A 129 18.10 -0.35 8.97
C LYS A 129 17.34 -1.66 9.19
N HIS A 130 16.05 -1.61 9.51
CA HIS A 130 15.21 -2.80 9.63
C HIS A 130 15.16 -3.59 8.32
N MET A 131 15.08 -2.89 7.19
CA MET A 131 15.16 -3.52 5.87
C MET A 131 16.53 -4.12 5.57
N GLU A 132 17.61 -3.47 5.99
CA GLU A 132 18.98 -3.99 5.86
C GLU A 132 19.18 -5.28 6.66
N ASP A 133 18.74 -5.29 7.92
CA ASP A 133 18.84 -6.47 8.80
C ASP A 133 18.02 -7.63 8.21
N THR A 134 16.78 -7.36 7.75
CA THR A 134 15.93 -8.38 7.11
C THR A 134 16.57 -8.90 5.83
N LEU A 135 17.03 -8.02 4.94
CA LEU A 135 17.65 -8.44 3.68
C LEU A 135 18.92 -9.27 3.93
N ALA A 136 19.74 -8.89 4.91
CA ALA A 136 20.92 -9.64 5.29
C ALA A 136 20.56 -11.04 5.79
N HIS A 137 19.53 -11.17 6.64
CA HIS A 137 19.01 -12.45 7.12
C HIS A 137 18.56 -13.35 5.95
N GLU A 138 17.76 -12.83 5.03
CA GLU A 138 17.32 -13.62 3.86
C GLU A 138 18.47 -13.99 2.90
N MET A 139 19.50 -13.14 2.80
CA MET A 139 20.71 -13.46 2.03
C MET A 139 21.56 -14.54 2.70
N ILE A 140 21.51 -14.68 4.02
CA ILE A 140 22.14 -15.79 4.74
C ILE A 140 21.41 -17.10 4.38
N HIS A 141 20.08 -17.11 4.40
CA HIS A 141 19.29 -18.26 3.93
C HIS A 141 19.64 -18.66 2.50
N ALA A 142 19.76 -17.67 1.60
CA ALA A 142 20.20 -17.91 0.23
C ALA A 142 21.62 -18.50 0.15
N PHE A 143 22.54 -18.01 0.99
CA PHE A 143 23.91 -18.50 1.04
C PHE A 143 23.98 -19.93 1.58
N ASP A 144 23.24 -20.23 2.64
CA ASP A 144 23.20 -21.56 3.24
C ASP A 144 22.62 -22.57 2.27
N HIS A 145 21.53 -22.23 1.57
CA HIS A 145 20.98 -23.07 0.52
C HIS A 145 22.02 -23.34 -0.58
N CYS A 146 22.70 -22.29 -1.05
CA CYS A 146 23.70 -22.40 -2.10
C CYS A 146 24.89 -23.30 -1.70
N ARG A 147 25.42 -23.08 -0.50
CA ARG A 147 26.68 -23.68 -0.05
C ARG A 147 26.49 -25.06 0.55
N PHE A 148 25.43 -25.25 1.33
CA PHE A 148 25.19 -26.46 2.11
C PHE A 148 24.07 -27.34 1.56
N LYS A 149 23.37 -26.90 0.49
CA LYS A 149 22.26 -27.65 -0.13
C LYS A 149 21.18 -28.01 0.89
N VAL A 150 20.75 -26.99 1.64
CA VAL A 150 19.72 -27.08 2.69
C VAL A 150 18.46 -27.73 2.11
N ASP A 151 17.93 -28.70 2.87
CA ASP A 151 16.67 -29.37 2.57
C ASP A 151 15.56 -28.71 3.39
N TRP A 152 14.78 -27.85 2.74
CA TRP A 152 13.68 -27.11 3.35
C TRP A 152 12.47 -27.99 3.69
N SER A 153 12.50 -29.29 3.37
CA SER A 153 11.52 -30.26 3.89
C SER A 153 11.97 -30.90 5.21
N ASN A 154 13.23 -30.69 5.60
CA ASN A 154 13.82 -31.25 6.80
C ASN A 154 13.87 -30.19 7.91
N LEU A 155 13.07 -30.39 8.96
CA LEU A 155 12.97 -29.48 10.11
C LEU A 155 14.31 -29.23 10.82
N ARG A 156 15.25 -30.19 10.79
CA ARG A 156 16.57 -29.98 11.37
C ARG A 156 17.40 -29.00 10.56
N HIS A 157 17.33 -29.09 9.24
CA HIS A 157 18.06 -28.20 8.35
C HIS A 157 17.50 -26.77 8.44
N HIS A 158 16.17 -26.64 8.51
CA HIS A 158 15.50 -25.37 8.81
C HIS A 158 15.96 -24.75 10.13
N ALA A 159 15.96 -25.51 11.23
CA ALA A 159 16.37 -24.99 12.53
C ALA A 159 17.83 -24.52 12.54
N CYS A 160 18.71 -25.17 11.76
CA CYS A 160 20.10 -24.78 11.63
C CYS A 160 20.32 -23.50 10.78
N SER A 161 19.42 -23.19 9.84
CA SER A 161 19.49 -21.93 9.05
C SER A 161 18.83 -20.75 9.78
N GLU A 162 17.86 -21.01 10.65
CA GLU A 162 17.04 -20.00 11.35
C GLU A 162 17.60 -19.63 12.74
N SER A 163 18.82 -20.05 13.11
CA SER A 163 19.32 -19.94 14.50
C SER A 163 19.51 -18.49 15.03
N THR A 164 19.10 -17.46 14.28
CA THR A 164 19.09 -16.06 14.70
C THR A 164 17.73 -15.54 15.20
N ASP A 165 16.66 -16.35 15.17
CA ASP A 165 15.32 -15.95 15.64
C ASP A 165 15.09 -16.24 17.13
N VAL A 166 15.90 -15.61 18.00
CA VAL A 166 15.67 -15.56 19.46
C VAL A 166 15.60 -14.12 19.95
#